data_AF-A0A7S4IAN5-F1
#
_entry.id   AF-A0A7S4IAN5-F1
#
_cell.length_a   1.000
_cell.length_b   1.000
_cell.length_c   1.000
_cell.angle_alpha   90.00
_cell.angle_beta   90.00
_cell.angle_gamma   90.00
#
_symmetry.space_group_name_H-M   'P 1'
#
loop_
_entity.id
_entity.type
_entity.pdbx_description
1 polymer ?
#
loop_
_entity_poly.entity_id
_entity_poly.type
_entity_poly.pdbx_seq_one_letter_code
_entity_poly.pdbx_strand_id
1 'polypeptide(L)'
;MEQLLPVINKLQDVFSAIGGDRIDLPQICVIGSQSSGKSSVLEHIVGKDFLPRGSGIVTRRPLVLQLHHIAAPKQGQPQEWGEFLHQPKKIYTDFEKIRQEIAAETERHCGPRGISNNAIRLSVYSPNVLNLTLVDLPGLTKLQFL
;
A
#
# COMPACT_ATOMS: atom_id res chain seq x y z
N MET A 1 2.57 -15.28 -5.79
CA MET A 1 1.57 -15.10 -4.71
C MET A 1 0.40 -16.06 -4.83
N GLU A 2 0.01 -16.45 -6.04
CA GLU A 2 -1.14 -17.34 -6.30
C GLU A 2 -1.12 -18.68 -5.55
N GLN A 3 0.05 -19.25 -5.25
CA GLN A 3 0.15 -20.48 -4.45
C GLN A 3 0.12 -20.25 -2.93
N LEU A 4 0.45 -19.03 -2.48
CA LEU A 4 0.53 -18.69 -1.05
C LEU A 4 -0.84 -18.27 -0.50
N LEU A 5 -1.66 -17.62 -1.33
CA LEU A 5 -3.04 -17.24 -1.02
C LEU A 5 -3.90 -18.40 -0.52
N PRO A 6 -4.01 -19.54 -1.25
CA PRO A 6 -4.79 -20.69 -0.80
C PRO A 6 -4.27 -21.29 0.51
N VAL A 7 -2.96 -21.25 0.74
CA VAL A 7 -2.34 -21.80 1.95
C VAL A 7 -2.63 -20.93 3.17
N ILE A 8 -2.47 -19.60 3.04
CA ILE A 8 -2.76 -18.65 4.10
C ILE A 8 -4.27 -18.64 4.42
N ASN A 9 -5.13 -18.68 3.40
CA ASN A 9 -6.57 -18.75 3.62
C ASN A 9 -6.96 -20.04 4.37
N LYS A 10 -6.43 -21.20 3.98
CA LYS A 10 -6.65 -22.46 4.72
C LYS A 10 -6.17 -22.40 6.16
N LEU A 11 -5.00 -21.81 6.40
CA LEU A 11 -4.49 -21.60 7.76
C LEU A 11 -5.47 -20.72 8.56
N GLN A 12 -5.90 -19.58 8.01
CA GLN A 12 -6.86 -18.69 8.67
C GLN A 12 -8.20 -19.38 8.98
N ASP A 13 -8.70 -20.22 8.07
CA ASP A 13 -9.91 -21.01 8.28
C ASP A 13 -9.74 -22.00 9.45
N VAL A 14 -8.60 -22.69 9.51
CA VAL A 14 -8.26 -23.60 10.62
C VAL A 14 -8.17 -22.86 11.94
N PHE A 15 -7.48 -21.71 11.99
CA PHE A 15 -7.37 -20.90 13.21
C PHE A 15 -8.72 -20.34 13.68
N SER A 16 -9.58 -19.93 12.74
CA SER A 16 -10.92 -19.46 13.05
C SER A 16 -11.82 -20.59 13.59
N ALA A 17 -11.67 -21.82 13.09
CA ALA A 17 -12.44 -22.97 13.53
C ALA A 17 -12.06 -23.46 14.94
N ILE A 18 -10.81 -23.27 15.36
CA ILE A 18 -10.32 -23.65 16.69
C ILE A 18 -10.48 -22.53 17.74
N GLY A 19 -11.05 -21.37 17.37
CA GLY A 19 -11.19 -20.21 18.25
C GLY A 19 -9.85 -19.57 18.63
N GLY A 20 -8.80 -19.81 17.84
CA GLY A 20 -7.50 -19.17 18.02
C GLY A 20 -7.52 -17.73 17.50
N ASP A 21 -6.65 -16.89 18.05
CA ASP A 21 -6.46 -15.54 17.54
C ASP A 21 -6.08 -15.56 16.06
N ARG A 22 -6.53 -14.54 15.32
CA ARG A 22 -6.15 -14.36 13.91
C ARG A 22 -4.63 -14.35 13.82
N ILE A 23 -4.07 -15.04 12.82
CA ILE A 23 -2.64 -14.96 12.55
C ILE A 23 -2.32 -13.50 12.24
N ASP A 24 -1.54 -12.87 13.11
CA ASP A 24 -0.90 -11.59 12.81
C ASP A 24 0.13 -11.85 11.70
N LEU A 25 -0.25 -11.51 10.47
CA LEU A 25 0.70 -11.56 9.36
C LEU A 25 1.75 -10.46 9.56
N PRO A 26 3.04 -10.76 9.34
CA PRO A 26 4.12 -9.83 9.62
C PRO A 26 3.96 -8.57 8.77
N GLN A 27 4.23 -7.41 9.37
CA GLN A 27 4.37 -6.17 8.63
C GLN A 27 5.67 -6.20 7.82
N ILE A 28 5.58 -5.87 6.53
CA ILE A 28 6.72 -5.84 5.62
C ILE A 28 7.09 -4.37 5.38
N CYS A 29 8.21 -3.93 5.94
CA CYS A 29 8.75 -2.60 5.65
C CYS A 29 9.67 -2.68 4.43
N VAL A 30 9.41 -1.87 3.41
CA VAL A 30 10.29 -1.75 2.24
C VAL A 30 11.24 -0.58 2.47
N ILE A 31 12.52 -0.90 2.69
CA ILE A 31 13.60 0.06 2.88
C ILE A 31 14.63 -0.04 1.75
N GLY A 32 15.21 1.09 1.36
CA GLY A 32 16.19 1.13 0.27
C GLY A 32 16.54 2.55 -0.16
N SER A 33 17.68 2.70 -0.83
CA SER A 33 18.13 3.99 -1.37
C SER A 33 17.10 4.60 -2.34
N GLN A 34 17.21 5.90 -2.60
CA GLN A 34 16.42 6.53 -3.64
C GLN A 34 16.62 5.78 -4.98
N SER A 35 15.54 5.56 -5.73
CA SER A 35 15.56 4.86 -7.03
C SER A 35 15.97 3.37 -6.99
N SER A 36 16.00 2.72 -5.83
CA SER A 36 16.31 1.28 -5.71
C SER A 36 15.17 0.33 -6.12
N GLY A 37 14.10 0.83 -6.75
CA GLY A 37 12.96 0.01 -7.19
C GLY A 37 11.92 -0.33 -6.11
N LYS A 38 11.92 0.33 -4.94
CA LYS A 38 10.95 0.09 -3.84
C LYS A 38 9.49 0.13 -4.32
N SER A 39 9.14 1.21 -5.02
CA SER A 39 7.78 1.39 -5.54
C SER A 39 7.41 0.29 -6.53
N SER A 40 8.35 -0.14 -7.37
CA SER A 40 8.14 -1.25 -8.29
C SER A 40 7.90 -2.58 -7.59
N VAL A 41 8.58 -2.86 -6.47
CA VAL A 41 8.32 -4.07 -5.66
C VAL A 41 6.91 -4.04 -5.08
N LEU A 42 6.47 -2.88 -4.55
CA LEU A 42 5.13 -2.70 -4.02
C LEU A 42 4.05 -2.87 -5.09
N GLU A 43 4.25 -2.27 -6.26
CA GLU A 43 3.35 -2.39 -7.41
C GLU A 43 3.25 -3.85 -7.91
N HIS A 44 4.36 -4.60 -7.90
CA HIS A 44 4.34 -6.03 -8.23
C HIS A 44 3.59 -6.88 -7.20
N ILE A 45 3.68 -6.53 -5.91
CA ILE A 45 2.93 -7.22 -4.85
C ILE A 45 1.42 -6.96 -5.01
N VAL A 46 1.02 -5.74 -5.35
CA VAL A 46 -0.40 -5.40 -5.55
C VAL A 46 -0.90 -5.83 -6.94
N GLY A 47 -0.01 -5.95 -7.93
CA GLY A 47 -0.34 -6.18 -9.33
C GLY A 47 -0.93 -4.96 -10.05
N LYS A 48 -0.70 -3.75 -9.51
CA LYS A 48 -1.24 -2.48 -10.05
C LYS A 48 -0.19 -1.38 -9.98
N ASP A 49 -0.24 -0.49 -10.95
CA ASP A 49 0.50 0.79 -10.91
C ASP A 49 -0.35 1.83 -10.17
N PHE A 50 0.11 2.27 -9.01
CA PHE A 50 -0.61 3.26 -8.18
C PHE A 50 0.31 4.17 -7.37
N LEU A 51 1.62 3.92 -7.43
CA LEU A 51 2.59 4.78 -6.77
C LEU A 51 3.04 5.89 -7.73
N PRO A 52 3.25 7.12 -7.24
CA PRO A 52 3.80 8.17 -8.08
C PRO A 52 5.15 7.75 -8.69
N ARG A 53 5.37 8.10 -9.96
CA ARG A 53 6.64 7.92 -10.67
C ARG A 53 7.18 9.29 -11.09
N GLY A 54 8.48 9.52 -10.96
CA GLY A 54 9.11 10.79 -11.34
C GLY A 54 10.62 10.83 -11.09
N SER A 55 11.28 11.86 -11.60
CA SER A 55 12.69 12.17 -11.31
C SER A 55 12.80 13.01 -10.02
N GLY A 56 13.77 12.71 -9.16
CA GLY A 56 13.93 13.37 -7.85
C GLY A 56 13.45 12.52 -6.66
N ILE A 57 13.26 13.13 -5.48
CA ILE A 57 12.76 12.42 -4.29
C ILE A 57 11.25 12.20 -4.49
N VAL A 58 10.88 11.00 -4.93
CA VAL A 58 9.50 10.64 -5.24
C VAL A 58 8.68 10.42 -3.96
N THR A 59 9.22 9.68 -3.00
CA THR A 59 8.58 9.40 -1.70
C THR A 59 8.99 10.46 -0.67
N ARG A 60 8.25 11.57 -0.58
CA ARG A 60 8.48 12.67 0.39
C ARG A 60 7.68 12.53 1.69
N ARG A 61 6.77 11.56 1.75
CA ARG A 61 6.02 11.13 2.93
C ARG A 61 6.05 9.61 2.99
N PRO A 62 6.15 9.00 4.18
CA PRO A 62 5.92 7.57 4.33
C PRO A 62 4.54 7.18 3.79
N LEU A 63 4.44 6.04 3.12
CA LEU A 63 3.16 5.44 2.74
C LEU A 63 2.99 4.13 3.51
N VAL A 64 1.94 4.06 4.33
CA VAL A 64 1.51 2.82 4.97
C VAL A 64 0.36 2.28 4.13
N LEU A 65 0.65 1.20 3.41
CA LEU A 65 -0.28 0.49 2.55
C LEU A 65 -0.79 -0.76 3.28
N GLN A 66 -2.08 -0.84 3.51
CA GLN A 66 -2.74 -2.00 4.09
C GLN A 66 -3.48 -2.74 2.99
N LEU A 67 -3.07 -3.97 2.71
CA LEU A 67 -3.74 -4.86 1.78
C LEU A 67 -4.74 -5.71 2.56
N HIS A 68 -5.96 -5.73 2.07
CA HIS A 68 -7.06 -6.50 2.62
C HIS A 68 -7.54 -7.49 1.56
N HIS A 69 -7.36 -8.78 1.85
CA HIS A 69 -7.96 -9.84 1.08
C HIS A 69 -9.47 -9.82 1.27
N ILE A 70 -10.21 -9.76 0.16
CA ILE A 70 -11.67 -9.87 0.16
C ILE A 70 -12.10 -11.09 -0.65
N ALA A 71 -13.26 -11.66 -0.29
CA ALA A 71 -13.87 -12.70 -1.11
C ALA A 71 -14.20 -12.16 -2.52
N ALA A 72 -14.27 -13.06 -3.50
CA ALA A 72 -14.65 -12.70 -4.85
C ALA A 72 -15.99 -11.91 -4.84
N PRO A 73 -16.02 -10.69 -5.42
CA PRO A 73 -17.18 -9.82 -5.33
C PRO A 73 -18.37 -10.43 -6.07
N LYS A 74 -19.58 -10.21 -5.53
CA LYS A 74 -20.84 -10.56 -6.20
C LYS A 74 -21.14 -9.56 -7.32
N GLN A 75 -21.97 -9.93 -8.29
CA GLN A 75 -22.40 -9.02 -9.37
C GLN A 75 -22.90 -7.68 -8.78
N GLY A 76 -22.32 -6.57 -9.27
CA GLY A 76 -22.65 -5.21 -8.84
C GLY A 76 -21.78 -4.64 -7.72
N GLN A 77 -20.84 -5.40 -7.15
CA GLN A 77 -19.85 -4.89 -6.18
C GLN A 77 -18.54 -4.49 -6.87
N PRO A 78 -17.81 -3.48 -6.36
CA PRO A 78 -16.50 -3.11 -6.87
C PRO A 78 -15.54 -4.29 -6.72
N GLN A 79 -14.80 -4.61 -7.80
CA GLN A 79 -13.87 -5.74 -7.78
C GLN A 79 -12.68 -5.48 -6.85
N GLU A 80 -12.15 -4.27 -6.91
CA GLU A 80 -11.00 -3.82 -6.15
C GLU A 80 -11.19 -2.34 -5.86
N TRP A 81 -10.78 -1.88 -4.69
CA TRP A 81 -10.81 -0.46 -4.37
C TRP A 81 -9.77 -0.06 -3.33
N GLY A 82 -9.46 1.24 -3.29
CA GLY A 82 -8.66 1.87 -2.26
C GLY A 82 -9.47 2.85 -1.42
N GLU A 83 -9.08 3.02 -0.16
CA GLU A 83 -9.59 4.03 0.76
C GLU A 83 -8.42 4.72 1.47
N PHE A 84 -8.46 6.04 1.51
CA PHE A 84 -7.47 6.82 2.26
C PHE A 84 -8.00 7.19 3.64
N LEU A 85 -7.14 7.10 4.66
CA LEU A 85 -7.53 7.47 6.02
C LEU A 85 -7.95 8.96 6.13
N HIS A 86 -7.31 9.84 5.35
CA HIS A 86 -7.64 11.28 5.36
C HIS A 86 -8.92 11.62 4.59
N GLN A 87 -9.52 10.66 3.89
CA GLN A 87 -10.79 10.81 3.16
C GLN A 87 -11.72 9.61 3.48
N PRO A 88 -12.20 9.51 4.72
CA PRO A 88 -13.03 8.39 5.13
C PRO A 88 -14.30 8.33 4.26
N LYS A 89 -14.75 7.12 3.93
CA LYS A 89 -15.92 6.82 3.08
C LYS A 89 -15.78 7.15 1.59
N LYS A 90 -14.64 7.68 1.14
CA LYS A 90 -14.36 7.87 -0.29
C LYS A 90 -13.68 6.61 -0.85
N ILE A 91 -14.39 5.93 -1.74
CA ILE A 91 -13.91 4.71 -2.40
C ILE A 91 -13.24 5.07 -3.74
N TYR A 92 -12.06 4.53 -3.96
CA TYR A 92 -11.30 4.66 -5.19
C TYR A 92 -11.25 3.33 -5.94
N THR A 93 -12.07 3.17 -6.99
CA THR A 93 -12.00 2.00 -7.88
C THR A 93 -10.95 2.15 -8.98
N ASP A 94 -10.49 3.39 -9.21
CA ASP A 94 -9.49 3.74 -10.21
C ASP A 94 -8.14 4.02 -9.53
N PHE A 95 -7.17 3.13 -9.76
CA PHE A 95 -5.83 3.21 -9.18
C PHE A 95 -5.01 4.41 -9.70
N GLU A 96 -5.37 4.95 -10.87
CA GLU A 96 -4.78 6.18 -11.36
C GLU A 96 -5.20 7.39 -10.50
N LYS A 97 -6.44 7.38 -9.99
CA LYS A 97 -6.90 8.40 -9.02
C LYS A 97 -6.23 8.24 -7.65
N ILE A 98 -5.95 7.00 -7.24
CA ILE A 98 -5.15 6.73 -6.02
C ILE A 98 -3.76 7.36 -6.17
N ARG A 99 -3.11 7.14 -7.31
CA ARG A 99 -1.80 7.73 -7.62
C ARG A 99 -1.81 9.25 -7.56
N GLN A 100 -2.81 9.86 -8.17
CA GLN A 100 -2.99 11.33 -8.16
C GLN A 100 -3.26 11.86 -6.76
N GLU A 101 -4.06 11.17 -5.95
CA GLU A 101 -4.35 11.56 -4.57
C GLU A 101 -3.08 11.47 -3.69
N ILE A 102 -2.25 10.42 -3.83
CA ILE A 102 -0.97 10.33 -3.11
C ILE A 102 -0.08 11.54 -3.43
N ALA A 103 0.00 11.92 -4.71
CA ALA A 103 0.79 13.07 -5.14
C ALA A 103 0.23 14.39 -4.59
N ALA A 104 -1.09 14.59 -4.70
CA ALA A 104 -1.77 15.79 -4.23
C ALA A 104 -1.67 15.95 -2.70
N GLU A 105 -1.85 14.86 -1.96
CA GLU A 105 -1.77 14.83 -0.50
C GLU A 105 -0.33 15.00 0.02
N THR A 106 0.66 14.56 -0.77
CA THR A 106 2.07 14.88 -0.53
C THR A 106 2.34 16.36 -0.71
N GLU A 107 1.87 16.95 -1.82
CA GLU A 107 2.10 18.36 -2.13
C GLU A 107 1.38 19.28 -1.14
N ARG A 108 0.15 18.96 -0.74
CA ARG A 108 -0.63 19.72 0.26
C ARG A 108 0.11 19.87 1.59
N HIS A 109 0.82 18.84 2.03
CA HIS A 109 1.50 18.82 3.32
C HIS A 109 2.97 19.21 3.28
N CYS A 110 3.68 18.87 2.21
CA CYS A 110 5.12 19.10 2.10
C CYS A 110 5.47 20.36 1.29
N GLY A 111 4.54 20.87 0.48
CA GLY A 111 4.83 21.87 -0.54
C GLY A 111 5.88 21.37 -1.55
N PRO A 112 6.51 22.27 -2.32
CA PRO A 112 7.34 21.88 -3.46
C PRO A 112 8.68 21.23 -3.07
N ARG A 113 9.18 21.44 -1.84
CA ARG A 113 10.51 20.97 -1.41
C ARG A 113 10.56 20.32 -0.02
N GLY A 114 9.45 20.21 0.69
CA GLY A 114 9.42 19.64 2.04
C GLY A 114 9.41 18.11 2.05
N ILE A 115 9.70 17.55 3.23
CA ILE A 115 9.54 16.14 3.59
C ILE A 115 8.73 16.14 4.90
N SER A 116 7.79 15.20 5.04
CA SER A 116 7.03 15.05 6.28
C SER A 116 7.09 13.61 6.78
N ASN A 117 7.20 13.46 8.10
CA ASN A 117 7.11 12.18 8.80
C ASN A 117 5.66 11.70 8.97
N ASN A 118 4.66 12.54 8.66
CA ASN A 118 3.26 12.13 8.70
C ASN A 118 2.95 11.20 7.54
N ALA A 119 2.71 9.92 7.84
CA ALA A 119 2.43 8.92 6.83
C ALA A 119 1.08 9.14 6.12
N ILE A 120 1.03 8.87 4.82
CA ILE A 120 -0.21 8.64 4.09
C ILE A 120 -0.63 7.19 4.39
N ARG A 121 -1.89 6.97 4.77
CA ARG A 121 -2.44 5.64 5.06
C ARG A 121 -3.47 5.30 4.00
N LEU A 122 -3.22 4.21 3.28
CA LEU A 122 -4.05 3.71 2.20
C LEU A 122 -4.40 2.25 2.47
N SER A 123 -5.68 1.93 2.47
CA SER A 123 -6.19 0.55 2.53
C SER A 123 -6.65 0.14 1.13
N VAL A 124 -6.14 -0.98 0.61
CA VAL A 124 -6.53 -1.57 -0.68
C VAL A 124 -7.20 -2.89 -0.43
N TYR A 125 -8.39 -3.06 -1.00
CA TYR A 125 -9.20 -4.26 -0.92
C TYR A 125 -9.19 -4.97 -2.27
N SER A 126 -8.74 -6.22 -2.30
CA SER A 126 -8.68 -7.01 -3.53
C SER A 126 -8.75 -8.53 -3.23
N PRO A 127 -9.37 -9.33 -4.11
CA PRO A 127 -9.33 -10.79 -3.99
C PRO A 127 -7.97 -11.39 -4.34
N ASN A 128 -7.07 -10.61 -4.95
CA ASN A 128 -5.79 -11.06 -5.49
C ASN A 128 -4.60 -10.78 -4.55
N VAL A 129 -4.86 -10.16 -3.40
CA VAL A 129 -3.84 -9.78 -2.41
C VAL A 129 -4.00 -10.57 -1.12
N LEU A 130 -2.91 -10.70 -0.37
CA LEU A 130 -2.91 -11.19 1.00
C LEU A 130 -3.20 -10.05 1.98
N ASN A 131 -3.69 -10.41 3.18
CA ASN A 131 -3.77 -9.48 4.30
C ASN A 131 -2.36 -9.08 4.75
N LEU A 132 -1.84 -7.95 4.29
CA LEU A 132 -0.45 -7.53 4.54
C LEU A 132 -0.38 -6.03 4.77
N THR A 133 0.49 -5.58 5.66
CA THR A 133 0.85 -4.16 5.76
C THR A 133 2.22 -3.95 5.16
N LEU A 134 2.29 -3.05 4.19
CA LEU A 134 3.49 -2.63 3.50
C LEU A 134 3.80 -1.18 3.88
N VAL A 135 5.04 -0.89 4.23
CA VAL A 135 5.47 0.48 4.55
C VAL A 135 6.52 0.91 3.53
N ASP A 136 6.22 1.93 2.71
CA ASP A 136 7.20 2.64 1.90
C ASP A 136 7.72 3.83 2.68
N LEU A 137 9.04 3.89 2.86
CA LEU A 137 9.70 5.00 3.52
C LEU A 137 10.44 5.87 2.49
N PRO A 138 10.57 7.19 2.75
CA PRO A 138 11.45 8.05 1.96
C PRO A 138 12.82 7.40 1.80
N GLY A 139 13.34 7.37 0.57
CA GLY A 139 14.66 6.81 0.31
C GLY A 139 15.72 7.54 1.12
N LEU A 140 16.67 6.81 1.68
CA LEU A 140 17.82 7.40 2.37
C LEU A 140 18.63 8.22 1.36
N THR A 141 18.64 9.55 1.52
CA THR A 141 19.45 10.47 0.71
C THR A 141 20.67 10.90 1.52
N LYS A 142 21.86 10.70 0.95
CA LYS A 142 23.10 11.26 1.51
C LYS A 142 23.11 12.75 1.15
N LEU A 143 22.99 13.63 2.14
CA LEU A 143 23.23 15.06 1.93
C LEU A 143 24.71 15.22 1.58
N GLN A 144 25.02 15.51 0.31
CA GLN A 144 26.34 16.05 -0.04
C GLN A 144 26.32 17.51 0.38
N PHE A 145 26.96 17.81 1.51
CA PHE A 145 27.32 19.18 1.85
C PHE A 145 28.30 19.67 0.77
N LEU A 146 27.92 20.71 0.03
CA LEU A 146 28.81 21.56 -0.76
C LEU A 146 28.98 22.87 0.00
#